data_AF-A0A662W6S7-F1
#
_entry.id   AF-A0A662W6S7-F1
#
_cell.length_a   1.000
_cell.length_b   1.000
_cell.length_c   1.000
_cell.angle_alpha   90.00
_cell.angle_beta   90.00
_cell.angle_gamma   90.00
#
_symmetry.space_group_name_H-M   'P 1'
#
loop_
_entity.id
_entity.type
_entity.pdbx_description
1 polymer ?
#
loop_
_entity_poly.entity_id
_entity_poly.type
_entity_poly.pdbx_seq_one_letter_code
_entity_poly.pdbx_strand_id
1 'polypeptide(L)'
;QGFAILPGISRSGTTISLLLLRRVREEHALKVSFIISVPAVAGAAFLEGLPEDISLIPAVLTILTTFVVGYATMDLLLRFARKVKFSVFCISLGLLTIGFALLIMDVC
;
A
#
# COMPACT_ATOMS: atom_id res chain seq x y z
N GLN A 1 -2.01 0.26 11.95
CA GLN A 1 -2.51 1.01 10.79
C GLN A 1 -3.15 2.36 11.14
N GLY A 2 -3.62 2.62 12.38
CA GLY A 2 -4.24 3.91 12.73
C GLY A 2 -3.38 5.15 12.44
N PHE A 3 -2.06 5.10 12.65
CA PHE A 3 -1.14 6.19 12.30
C PHE A 3 -1.06 6.49 10.80
N ALA A 4 -1.50 5.58 9.93
CA ALA A 4 -1.54 5.78 8.49
C ALA A 4 -2.73 6.63 8.03
N ILE A 5 -3.47 7.24 8.97
CA ILE A 5 -4.40 8.32 8.69
C ILE A 5 -3.67 9.62 8.33
N LEU A 6 -2.42 9.78 8.77
CA LEU A 6 -1.61 10.94 8.45
C LEU A 6 -1.22 10.90 6.96
N PRO A 7 -1.39 12.01 6.21
CA PRO A 7 -1.06 12.05 4.80
C PRO A 7 0.42 11.75 4.59
N GLY A 8 0.73 10.95 3.56
CA GLY A 8 2.08 10.51 3.26
C GLY A 8 2.55 9.26 4.02
N ILE A 9 1.83 8.81 5.06
CA ILE A 9 2.15 7.56 5.76
C ILE A 9 1.47 6.37 5.06
N SER A 10 2.27 5.44 4.54
CA SER A 10 1.76 4.23 3.88
C SER A 10 1.17 3.21 4.88
N ARG A 11 -0.09 2.79 4.66
CA ARG A 11 -0.76 1.72 5.42
C ARG A 11 -0.01 0.39 5.35
N SER A 12 0.37 -0.02 4.14
CA SER A 12 1.10 -1.27 3.93
C SER A 12 2.50 -1.19 4.52
N GLY A 13 3.20 -0.07 4.33
CA GLY A 13 4.53 0.19 4.87
C GLY A 13 4.58 0.14 6.40
N THR A 14 3.68 0.87 7.07
CA THR A 14 3.63 0.87 8.55
C THR A 14 3.39 -0.52 9.13
N THR A 15 2.50 -1.30 8.53
CA THR A 15 2.21 -2.66 9.00
C THR A 15 3.36 -3.61 8.74
N ILE A 16 3.90 -3.62 7.51
CA ILE A 16 5.00 -4.51 7.13
C ILE A 16 6.22 -4.22 8.01
N SER A 17 6.58 -2.95 8.20
CA SER A 17 7.69 -2.55 9.07
C SER A 17 7.49 -3.04 10.50
N LEU A 18 6.29 -2.91 11.06
CA LEU A 18 6.00 -3.39 12.42
C LEU A 18 6.11 -4.93 12.52
N LEU A 19 5.61 -5.66 11.52
CA LEU A 19 5.70 -7.12 11.46
C LEU A 19 7.16 -7.59 11.32
N LEU A 20 7.97 -6.90 10.51
CA LEU A 20 9.39 -7.17 10.38
C LEU A 20 10.18 -6.86 11.66
N LEU A 21 9.84 -5.78 12.37
CA LEU A 21 10.40 -5.48 13.70
C LEU A 21 10.06 -6.59 14.71
N ARG A 22 8.91 -7.25 14.54
CA ARG A 22 8.50 -8.43 15.30
C ARG A 22 9.11 -9.75 14.77
N ARG A 23 10.06 -9.67 13.82
CA ARG A 23 10.75 -10.81 13.20
C ARG A 23 9.84 -11.77 12.44
N VAL A 24 8.69 -11.29 11.95
CA VAL A 24 7.85 -12.04 11.01
C VAL A 24 8.56 -12.12 9.66
N ARG A 25 8.57 -13.29 9.02
CA ARG A 25 9.14 -13.47 7.67
C ARG A 25 8.52 -12.50 6.67
N GLU A 26 9.30 -11.98 5.75
CA GLU A 26 8.95 -10.94 4.78
C GLU A 26 7.68 -11.29 4.01
N GLU A 27 7.61 -12.50 3.46
CA GLU A 27 6.45 -12.97 2.71
C GLU A 27 5.17 -13.01 3.57
N HIS A 28 5.31 -13.37 4.85
CA HIS A 28 4.17 -13.41 5.77
C HIS A 28 3.77 -12.00 6.20
N ALA A 29 4.75 -11.13 6.44
CA ALA A 29 4.50 -9.73 6.78
C ALA A 29 3.73 -9.01 5.67
N LEU A 30 4.10 -9.24 4.40
CA LEU A 30 3.40 -8.74 3.22
C LEU A 30 1.95 -9.28 3.16
N LYS A 31 1.76 -10.60 3.21
CA LYS A 31 0.42 -11.22 3.14
C LYS A 31 -0.50 -10.73 4.25
N VAL A 32 -0.02 -10.73 5.50
CA VAL A 32 -0.80 -10.26 6.65
C VAL A 32 -1.17 -8.79 6.49
N SER A 33 -0.22 -7.94 6.08
CA SER A 33 -0.47 -6.52 5.83
C SER A 33 -1.60 -6.26 4.83
N PHE A 34 -1.65 -7.04 3.74
CA PHE A 34 -2.72 -6.92 2.75
C PHE A 34 -4.06 -7.43 3.27
N ILE A 35 -4.09 -8.58 3.97
CA ILE A 35 -5.33 -9.13 4.54
C ILE A 35 -5.96 -8.14 5.52
N ILE A 36 -5.17 -7.54 6.42
CA ILE A 36 -5.72 -6.57 7.40
C ILE A 36 -6.14 -5.24 6.76
N SER A 37 -5.68 -4.95 5.54
CA SER A 37 -6.08 -3.74 4.81
C SER A 37 -7.50 -3.86 4.24
N VAL A 38 -7.99 -5.08 3.97
CA VAL A 38 -9.35 -5.33 3.47
C VAL A 38 -10.43 -4.80 4.44
N PRO A 39 -10.48 -5.21 5.73
CA PRO A 39 -11.49 -4.69 6.66
C PRO A 39 -11.32 -3.19 6.91
N ALA A 40 -10.09 -2.66 6.87
CA ALA A 40 -9.85 -1.23 7.03
C ALA A 40 -10.41 -0.41 5.87
N VAL A 41 -10.18 -0.84 4.62
CA VAL A 41 -10.73 -0.18 3.42
C VAL A 41 -12.24 -0.36 3.35
N ALA A 42 -12.76 -1.55 3.65
CA ALA A 42 -14.20 -1.80 3.68
C ALA A 42 -14.92 -0.93 4.72
N GLY A 43 -14.34 -0.78 5.92
CA GLY A 43 -14.86 0.12 6.94
C GLY A 43 -14.83 1.59 6.52
N ALA A 44 -13.75 2.03 5.86
CA ALA A 44 -13.67 3.38 5.32
C ALA A 44 -14.73 3.63 4.24
N ALA A 45 -14.88 2.72 3.29
CA ALA A 45 -15.89 2.81 2.24
C ALA A 45 -17.33 2.80 2.80
N PHE A 46 -17.58 2.02 3.86
CA PHE A 46 -18.87 2.01 4.54
C PHE A 46 -19.18 3.36 5.21
N LEU A 47 -18.17 4.01 5.79
CA LEU A 47 -18.33 5.32 6.43
C LEU A 47 -18.43 6.48 5.42
N GLU A 48 -17.71 6.42 4.30
CA GLU A 48 -17.80 7.42 3.22
C GLU A 48 -19.14 7.35 2.48
N GLY A 49 -19.77 6.17 2.44
CA GLY A 49 -21.01 5.96 1.71
C GLY A 49 -20.80 5.92 0.19
N LEU A 50 -21.90 5.78 -0.55
CA LEU A 50 -21.87 5.82 -2.01
C LEU A 50 -22.05 7.26 -2.50
N PRO A 51 -21.22 7.74 -3.43
CA PRO A 51 -21.47 9.02 -4.08
C PRO A 51 -22.83 9.04 -4.80
N GLU A 52 -23.53 10.17 -4.73
CA GLU A 52 -24.90 10.32 -5.26
C GLU A 52 -24.95 10.28 -6.80
N ASP A 53 -23.88 10.70 -7.49
CA ASP A 53 -23.79 10.80 -8.96
C ASP A 53 -22.78 9.79 -9.58
N ILE A 54 -22.94 8.49 -9.27
CA ILE A 54 -22.13 7.45 -9.92
C ILE A 54 -22.78 6.98 -11.22
N SER A 55 -22.09 7.19 -12.34
CA SER A 55 -22.41 6.48 -13.58
C SER A 55 -21.92 5.01 -13.50
N LEU A 56 -22.81 4.07 -13.83
CA LEU A 56 -22.56 2.63 -13.69
C LEU A 56 -21.38 2.13 -14.54
N ILE A 57 -21.24 2.65 -15.77
CA ILE A 57 -20.19 2.23 -16.70
C ILE A 57 -18.80 2.53 -16.15
N PRO A 58 -18.45 3.79 -15.79
CA PRO A 58 -17.13 4.08 -15.23
C PRO A 58 -16.92 3.37 -13.90
N ALA A 59 -17.94 3.21 -13.05
CA ALA A 59 -17.79 2.47 -11.80
C ALA A 59 -17.35 1.01 -12.02
N VAL A 60 -18.02 0.29 -12.93
CA VAL A 60 -17.67 -1.09 -13.26
C VAL A 60 -16.27 -1.17 -13.86
N LEU A 61 -15.92 -0.24 -14.76
CA LEU A 61 -14.57 -0.19 -15.34
C LEU A 61 -13.51 0.09 -14.27
N THR A 62 -13.74 1.00 -13.33
CA THR A 62 -12.81 1.29 -12.24
C THR A 62 -12.64 0.09 -11.31
N ILE A 63 -13.73 -0.61 -10.99
CA ILE A 63 -13.68 -1.82 -10.14
C ILE A 63 -12.87 -2.91 -10.86
N LEU A 64 -13.17 -3.20 -12.13
CA LEU A 64 -12.49 -4.24 -12.90
C LEU A 64 -11.01 -3.92 -13.10
N THR A 65 -10.68 -2.69 -13.50
CA THR A 65 -9.30 -2.27 -13.70
C THR A 65 -8.51 -2.32 -12.40
N THR A 66 -9.07 -1.80 -11.30
CA THR A 66 -8.43 -1.83 -9.98
C THR A 66 -8.23 -3.26 -9.49
N PHE A 67 -9.21 -4.14 -9.70
CA PHE A 67 -9.10 -5.55 -9.34
C PHE A 67 -7.98 -6.25 -10.10
N VAL A 68 -7.94 -6.12 -11.43
CA VAL A 68 -6.95 -6.77 -12.29
C VAL A 68 -5.55 -6.23 -12.02
N VAL A 69 -5.37 -4.91 -12.03
CA VAL A 69 -4.07 -4.27 -11.80
C VAL A 69 -3.61 -4.51 -10.36
N GLY A 70 -4.51 -4.42 -9.38
CA GLY A 70 -4.21 -4.69 -7.98
C GLY A 70 -3.72 -6.13 -7.77
N TYR A 71 -4.45 -7.11 -8.32
CA TYR A 71 -4.06 -8.52 -8.22
C TYR A 71 -2.71 -8.79 -8.90
N ALA A 72 -2.52 -8.30 -10.13
CA ALA A 72 -1.26 -8.46 -10.87
C ALA A 72 -0.07 -7.84 -10.12
N THR A 73 -0.27 -6.65 -9.54
CA THR A 73 0.77 -5.96 -8.75
C THR A 73 1.10 -6.72 -7.47
N MET A 74 0.11 -7.30 -6.78
CA MET A 74 0.34 -8.11 -5.59
C MET A 74 1.14 -9.37 -5.90
N ASP A 75 0.78 -10.09 -6.95
CA ASP A 75 1.51 -11.30 -7.35
C ASP A 75 2.97 -10.96 -7.72
N LEU A 76 3.17 -9.87 -8.48
CA LEU A 76 4.51 -9.37 -8.80
C LEU A 76 5.31 -9.02 -7.55
N LEU A 77 4.70 -8.28 -6.61
CA LEU A 77 5.35 -7.85 -5.37
C LEU A 77 5.76 -9.05 -4.50
N LEU A 78 4.90 -10.06 -4.36
CA LEU A 78 5.22 -11.28 -3.61
C LEU A 78 6.34 -12.08 -4.28
N ARG A 79 6.33 -12.19 -5.62
CA ARG A 79 7.41 -12.83 -6.37
C ARG A 79 8.73 -12.09 -6.22
N PHE A 80 8.68 -10.76 -6.25
CA PHE A 80 9.85 -9.89 -6.09
C PHE A 80 10.43 -9.99 -4.68
N ALA A 81 9.58 -9.93 -3.64
CA ALA A 81 10.00 -10.04 -2.25
C ALA A 81 10.69 -11.37 -1.92
N ARG A 82 10.41 -12.45 -2.67
CA ARG A 82 11.12 -13.73 -2.54
C ARG A 82 12.52 -13.72 -3.19
N LYS A 83 12.76 -12.87 -4.18
CA LYS A 83 14.02 -12.83 -4.94
C LYS A 83 15.03 -11.84 -4.37
N VAL A 84 14.57 -10.80 -3.68
CA VAL A 84 15.41 -9.70 -3.22
C VAL A 84 15.33 -9.56 -1.72
N LYS A 85 16.42 -9.15 -1.06
CA LYS A 85 16.39 -8.78 0.36
C LYS A 85 15.45 -7.59 0.53
N PHE A 86 14.26 -7.84 1.07
CA PHE A 86 13.21 -6.83 1.23
C PHE A 86 13.70 -5.59 2.00
N SER A 87 14.59 -5.78 2.97
CA SER A 87 15.23 -4.68 3.70
C SER A 87 16.02 -3.73 2.80
N VAL A 88 16.76 -4.25 1.80
CA VAL A 88 17.52 -3.42 0.85
C VAL A 88 16.55 -2.63 -0.01
N PHE A 89 15.51 -3.29 -0.52
CA PHE A 89 14.46 -2.61 -1.30
C PHE A 89 13.82 -1.47 -0.51
N CYS A 90 13.39 -1.70 0.73
CA CYS A 90 12.78 -0.67 1.57
C CYS A 90 13.73 0.49 1.88
N ILE A 91 15.00 0.21 2.19
CA ILE A 91 16.00 1.26 2.47
C ILE A 91 16.27 2.09 1.22
N SER A 92 16.43 1.45 0.05
CA SER A 92 16.66 2.15 -1.22
C SER A 92 15.48 3.04 -1.60
N LEU A 93 14.25 2.53 -1.47
CA LEU A 93 13.04 3.32 -1.74
C LEU A 93 12.92 4.48 -0.74
N GLY A 94 13.14 4.22 0.55
CA GLY A 94 13.12 5.23 1.60
C GLY A 94 14.08 6.38 1.33
N LEU A 95 15.35 6.07 1.04
CA LEU A 95 16.37 7.05 0.65
C LEU A 95 15.96 7.84 -0.59
N LEU A 96 15.42 7.18 -1.62
CA LEU A 96 14.99 7.83 -2.85
C LEU A 96 13.83 8.81 -2.59
N THR A 97 12.84 8.42 -1.77
CA THR A 97 11.76 9.34 -1.35
C THR A 97 12.27 10.53 -0.54
N ILE A 98 13.20 10.31 0.39
CA ILE A 98 13.79 11.41 1.17
C ILE A 98 14.55 12.36 0.25
N GLY A 99 15.37 11.83 -0.66
CA GLY A 99 16.10 12.65 -1.63
C GLY A 99 15.18 13.45 -2.55
N PHE A 100 14.08 12.86 -3.01
CA PHE A 100 13.09 13.57 -3.84
C PHE A 100 12.33 14.64 -3.05
N ALA A 101 11.99 14.35 -1.79
CA ALA A 101 11.34 15.31 -0.91
C ALA A 101 12.25 16.52 -0.63
N LEU A 102 13.53 16.29 -0.36
CA LEU A 102 14.52 17.36 -0.18
C LEU A 102 14.66 18.21 -1.45
N LEU A 103 14.77 17.58 -2.63
CA LEU A 103 14.85 18.30 -3.90
C LEU A 103 13.63 19.18 -4.16
N ILE A 104 12.42 18.70 -3.85
CA ILE A 104 11.20 19.52 -3.95
C ILE A 104 11.24 20.69 -2.97
N MET A 105 11.68 20.46 -1.74
CA MET A 105 11.80 21.51 -0.73
C MET A 105 12.85 22.56 -1.09
N ASP A 106 13.91 22.19 -1.81
CA ASP A 106 14.93 23.13 -2.30
C ASP A 106 14.47 23.96 -3.52
N VAL A 107 13.39 23.53 -4.21
CA VAL A 107 12.84 24.18 -5.42
C VAL A 107 11.65 25.10 -5.11
N CYS A 108 11.04 24.98 -3.92
CA CYS A 108 9.96 25.86 -3.43
C CYS A 108 10.49 26.96 -2.51
#